data_AF-G5E1Y6-F1
#
_entry.id   AF-G5E1Y6-F1
#
_cell.length_a   1.000
_cell.length_b   1.000
_cell.length_c   1.000
_cell.angle_alpha   90.00
_cell.angle_beta   90.00
_cell.angle_gamma   90.00
#
_symmetry.space_group_name_H-M   'P 1'
#
loop_
_entity.id
_entity.type
_entity.pdbx_description
1 polymer ?
#
loop_
_entity_poly.entity_id
_entity_poly.type
_entity_poly.pdbx_seq_one_letter_code
_entity_poly.pdbx_strand_id
1 'polypeptide(L)'
;ETSLVPCGKDKYISKSDLLSQLKNYNLYYEGQNFQLRHREEEEELIIEGLLNIFWGLRRPIRLQMQDDNERICPPPSSTSWHSGCNLLTQRPRHRFSINGHFYNHKTSVFTPAYGSITNVRINSTLSSPQVLKLLLNKFKIENPASEFSLYMVHTSGEKRKLRDTDYPLISQILQGPCELVSKVFLMEKDQVEEITYDMAQYIKFEMPVLSSFIQKLK
;
A
#
# COMPACT_ATOMS: atom_id res chain seq x y z
N GLU A 1 27.85 20.48 -8.20
CA GLU A 1 26.44 20.91 -8.07
C GLU A 1 25.71 20.06 -7.03
N THR A 2 24.75 20.65 -6.32
CA THR A 2 23.83 19.89 -5.47
C THR A 2 22.81 19.19 -6.36
N SER A 3 23.02 17.91 -6.65
CA SER A 3 22.03 17.07 -7.35
C SER A 3 20.73 17.01 -6.53
N LEU A 4 19.61 17.35 -7.18
CA LEU A 4 18.28 17.40 -6.58
C LEU A 4 17.47 16.19 -7.00
N VAL A 5 16.77 15.57 -6.04
CA VAL A 5 15.88 14.44 -6.26
C VAL A 5 14.43 14.91 -6.08
N PRO A 6 13.52 14.63 -7.03
CA PRO A 6 12.11 14.98 -6.87
C PRO A 6 11.46 14.15 -5.76
N CYS A 7 10.69 14.80 -4.89
CA CYS A 7 9.94 14.15 -3.81
C CYS A 7 8.43 14.47 -3.83
N GLY A 8 7.99 15.23 -4.85
CA GLY A 8 6.59 15.54 -5.12
C GLY A 8 6.47 16.71 -6.09
N LYS A 9 5.23 17.13 -6.41
CA LYS A 9 5.00 18.33 -7.20
C LYS A 9 5.69 19.54 -6.56
N ASP A 10 6.60 20.15 -7.32
CA ASP A 10 7.42 21.32 -6.95
C ASP A 10 8.22 21.15 -5.65
N LYS A 11 8.52 19.89 -5.28
CA LYS A 11 9.29 19.56 -4.08
C LYS A 11 10.51 18.74 -4.46
N TYR A 12 11.66 19.19 -3.97
CA TYR A 12 12.95 18.57 -4.20
C TYR A 12 13.71 18.44 -2.90
N ILE A 13 14.57 17.42 -2.82
CA ILE A 13 15.49 17.19 -1.72
C ILE A 13 16.91 17.02 -2.30
N SER A 14 17.94 17.49 -1.59
CA SER A 14 19.31 17.25 -2.03
C SER A 14 19.64 15.75 -1.95
N LYS A 15 20.46 15.26 -2.88
CA LYS A 15 20.94 13.87 -2.88
C LYS A 15 21.59 13.49 -1.54
N SER A 16 22.38 14.40 -0.96
CA SER A 16 23.03 14.19 0.34
C SER A 16 22.04 14.05 1.49
N ASP A 17 21.00 14.89 1.52
CA ASP A 17 19.99 14.82 2.59
C ASP A 17 19.17 13.53 2.46
N LEU A 18 18.79 13.15 1.24
CA LEU A 18 18.05 11.91 1.02
C LEU A 18 18.87 10.68 1.40
N LEU A 19 20.17 10.64 1.07
CA LEU A 19 21.06 9.55 1.47
C LEU A 19 21.27 9.51 3.00
N SER A 20 21.30 10.67 3.66
CA SER A 20 21.33 10.76 5.12
C SER A 20 20.07 10.17 5.76
N GLN A 21 18.89 10.52 5.23
CA GLN A 21 17.61 9.93 5.67
C GLN A 21 17.56 8.43 5.41
N LEU A 22 18.04 7.97 4.24
CA LEU A 22 18.13 6.55 3.91
C LEU A 22 19.02 5.78 4.88
N LYS A 23 20.16 6.36 5.29
CA LYS A 23 21.05 5.76 6.29
C LYS A 23 20.31 5.57 7.62
N ASN A 24 19.63 6.61 8.10
CA ASN A 24 18.83 6.54 9.34
C ASN A 24 17.70 5.51 9.22
N TYR A 25 17.04 5.45 8.07
CA TYR A 25 16.00 4.47 7.78
C TYR A 25 16.53 3.02 7.88
N ASN A 26 17.69 2.76 7.27
CA ASN A 26 18.29 1.42 7.24
C ASN A 26 18.88 0.97 8.58
N LEU A 27 19.25 1.91 9.46
CA LEU A 27 19.67 1.60 10.84
C LEU A 27 18.51 0.99 11.65
N TYR A 28 17.27 1.47 11.45
CA TYR A 28 16.10 0.89 12.13
C TYR A 28 15.85 -0.57 11.75
N TYR A 29 16.15 -0.94 10.50
CA TYR A 29 15.97 -2.29 9.97
C TYR A 29 17.28 -3.09 9.89
N GLU A 30 18.29 -2.73 10.68
CA GLU A 30 19.57 -3.44 10.67
C GLU A 30 19.37 -4.95 10.92
N GLY A 31 19.90 -5.78 10.00
CA GLY A 31 19.74 -7.23 10.05
C GLY A 31 18.37 -7.77 9.61
N GLN A 32 17.48 -6.92 9.08
CA GLN A 32 16.13 -7.30 8.64
C GLN A 32 15.94 -7.13 7.13
N ASN A 33 14.91 -7.78 6.58
CA ASN A 33 14.60 -7.79 5.14
C ASN A 33 14.01 -6.48 4.58
N PHE A 34 13.91 -5.43 5.40
CA PHE A 34 13.31 -4.14 5.05
C PHE A 34 14.33 -3.03 4.78
N GLN A 35 15.63 -3.35 4.80
CA GLN A 35 16.66 -2.41 4.36
C GLN A 35 16.50 -2.09 2.87
N LEU A 36 16.56 -0.80 2.56
CA LEU A 36 16.50 -0.27 1.21
C LEU A 36 17.91 -0.20 0.62
N ARG A 37 18.03 -0.51 -0.67
CA ARG A 37 19.29 -0.43 -1.42
C ARG A 37 19.24 0.80 -2.30
N HIS A 38 20.40 1.40 -2.57
CA HIS A 38 20.48 2.47 -3.55
C HIS A 38 21.55 2.15 -4.60
N ARG A 39 21.35 2.68 -5.79
CA ARG A 39 22.29 2.63 -6.91
C ARG A 39 22.20 3.94 -7.71
N GLU A 40 23.17 4.15 -8.58
CA GLU A 40 23.16 5.26 -9.53
C GLU A 40 23.04 4.68 -10.94
N GLU A 41 21.98 5.08 -11.66
CA GLU A 41 21.76 4.73 -13.06
C GLU A 41 21.53 6.03 -13.84
N GLU A 42 22.22 6.23 -14.96
CA GLU A 42 22.03 7.41 -15.82
C GLU A 42 22.10 8.76 -15.07
N GLU A 43 23.02 8.87 -14.09
CA GLU A 43 23.17 10.03 -13.18
C GLU A 43 22.00 10.28 -12.21
N GLU A 44 21.00 9.39 -12.17
CA GLU A 44 19.88 9.43 -11.24
C GLU A 44 20.10 8.51 -10.03
N LEU A 45 19.76 9.01 -8.83
CA LEU A 45 19.76 8.20 -7.60
C LEU A 45 18.50 7.34 -7.55
N ILE A 46 18.68 6.03 -7.63
CA ILE A 46 17.59 5.06 -7.50
C ILE A 46 17.71 4.32 -6.17
N ILE A 47 16.67 4.43 -5.35
CA ILE A 47 16.51 3.68 -4.11
C ILE A 47 15.44 2.61 -4.35
N GLU A 48 15.66 1.38 -3.91
CA GLU A 48 14.73 0.27 -4.09
C GLU A 48 14.60 -0.61 -2.85
N GLY A 49 13.44 -1.23 -2.68
CA GLY A 49 13.21 -2.18 -1.60
C GLY A 49 11.73 -2.47 -1.39
N LEU A 50 11.39 -2.94 -0.19
CA LEU A 50 10.01 -3.28 0.18
C LEU A 50 9.33 -2.08 0.85
N LEU A 51 8.12 -1.75 0.40
CA LEU A 51 7.22 -0.80 1.07
C LEU A 51 6.06 -1.57 1.70
N ASN A 52 5.79 -1.31 2.99
CA ASN A 52 4.62 -1.81 3.70
C ASN A 52 3.42 -0.94 3.34
N ILE A 53 2.39 -1.56 2.76
CA ILE A 53 1.10 -0.91 2.53
C ILE A 53 0.05 -1.60 3.39
N PHE A 54 -0.60 -0.82 4.23
CA PHE A 54 -1.65 -1.26 5.13
C PHE A 54 -3.01 -1.20 4.44
N TRP A 55 -3.85 -2.20 4.67
CA TRP A 55 -5.23 -2.18 4.18
C TRP A 55 -6.08 -1.29 5.08
N GLY A 56 -6.60 -0.19 4.53
CA GLY A 56 -7.46 0.78 5.22
C GLY A 56 -8.89 0.81 4.67
N LEU A 57 -9.31 -0.27 4.01
CA LEU A 57 -10.63 -0.38 3.37
C LEU A 57 -11.72 -0.60 4.42
N ARG A 58 -12.86 0.10 4.23
CA ARG A 58 -14.07 -0.08 5.05
C ARG A 58 -15.11 -0.95 4.36
N ARG A 59 -15.05 -1.02 3.02
CA ARG A 59 -15.97 -1.83 2.21
C ARG A 59 -15.23 -3.04 1.62
N PRO A 60 -15.94 -4.17 1.42
CA PRO A 60 -15.39 -5.29 0.68
C PRO A 60 -15.05 -4.91 -0.77
N ILE A 61 -13.99 -5.49 -1.32
CA ILE A 61 -13.58 -5.32 -2.72
C ILE A 61 -13.75 -6.64 -3.49
N ARG A 62 -13.65 -6.59 -4.82
CA ARG A 62 -13.77 -7.76 -5.70
C ARG A 62 -12.43 -8.08 -6.34
N LEU A 63 -12.11 -9.37 -6.40
CA LEU A 63 -10.98 -9.88 -7.16
C LEU A 63 -11.48 -10.46 -8.49
N GLN A 64 -10.67 -10.41 -9.53
CA GLN A 64 -10.95 -11.08 -10.79
C GLN A 64 -11.00 -12.59 -10.56
N MET A 65 -12.06 -13.24 -11.02
CA MET A 65 -12.15 -14.70 -10.99
C MET A 65 -11.09 -15.28 -11.93
N GLN A 66 -10.33 -16.25 -11.42
CA GLN A 66 -9.52 -17.11 -12.27
C GLN A 66 -10.38 -18.33 -12.59
N ASP A 67 -10.70 -18.55 -13.87
CA ASP A 67 -11.34 -19.79 -14.29
C ASP A 67 -10.39 -20.95 -13.94
N ASP A 68 -10.91 -21.94 -13.20
CA ASP A 68 -10.17 -23.13 -12.79
C ASP A 68 -9.63 -23.97 -13.98
N ASN A 69 -9.94 -23.57 -15.23
CA ASN A 69 -9.50 -24.21 -16.46
C ASN A 69 -8.03 -23.91 -16.86
N GLU A 70 -7.35 -22.96 -16.22
CA GLU A 70 -5.93 -22.66 -16.51
C GLU A 70 -4.98 -23.13 -15.40
N ARG A 71 -5.31 -24.20 -14.68
CA ARG A 71 -4.27 -24.92 -13.92
C ARG A 71 -3.38 -25.68 -14.89
N ILE A 72 -2.24 -25.06 -15.20
CA ILE A 72 -1.04 -25.69 -15.73
C ILE A 72 -0.82 -27.01 -14.96
N CYS A 73 -1.13 -28.14 -15.59
CA CYS A 73 -0.66 -29.44 -15.15
C CYS A 73 0.87 -29.39 -15.24
N PRO A 74 1.65 -29.57 -14.15
CA PRO A 74 3.07 -29.83 -14.31
C PRO A 74 3.20 -31.09 -15.18
N PRO A 75 4.12 -31.13 -16.17
CA PRO A 75 4.31 -32.34 -16.96
C PRO A 75 4.65 -33.50 -16.02
N PRO A 76 4.19 -34.73 -16.28
CA PRO A 76 4.53 -35.86 -15.45
C PRO A 76 6.04 -36.06 -15.52
N SER A 77 6.74 -35.78 -14.41
CA SER A 77 8.15 -36.12 -14.28
C SER A 77 8.26 -37.63 -14.34
N SER A 78 8.89 -38.13 -15.41
CA SER A 78 9.13 -39.53 -15.68
C SER A 78 10.03 -40.17 -14.61
N THR A 79 9.46 -40.69 -13.52
CA THR A 79 10.06 -41.80 -12.72
C THR A 79 9.04 -42.41 -11.72
N SER A 80 8.44 -43.56 -12.09
CA SER A 80 8.43 -44.87 -11.37
C SER A 80 8.46 -44.88 -9.82
N TRP A 81 7.70 -45.64 -9.00
CA TRP A 81 6.58 -46.60 -9.06
C TRP A 81 6.15 -46.89 -7.58
N HIS A 82 4.87 -47.23 -7.37
CA HIS A 82 4.22 -47.98 -6.27
C HIS A 82 4.37 -47.57 -4.78
N SER A 83 3.26 -47.13 -4.16
CA SER A 83 2.39 -47.99 -3.31
C SER A 83 1.19 -47.19 -2.76
N GLY A 84 0.00 -47.75 -2.99
CA GLY A 84 -1.32 -47.35 -2.49
C GLY A 84 -1.51 -46.02 -1.76
N CYS A 85 -2.13 -45.05 -2.43
CA CYS A 85 -3.07 -44.14 -1.76
C CYS A 85 -4.12 -43.68 -2.78
N ASN A 86 -5.39 -43.96 -2.47
CA ASN A 86 -6.54 -43.49 -3.22
C ASN A 86 -6.53 -41.95 -3.30
N LEU A 87 -6.07 -41.38 -4.40
CA LEU A 87 -6.07 -39.93 -4.64
C LEU A 87 -7.10 -39.51 -5.71
N LEU A 88 -8.28 -40.12 -5.69
CA LEU A 88 -9.47 -39.55 -6.32
C LEU A 88 -10.41 -39.11 -5.20
N THR A 89 -10.21 -37.87 -4.73
CA THR A 89 -11.12 -37.00 -3.96
C THR A 89 -10.36 -36.00 -3.07
N GLN A 90 -9.23 -35.45 -3.53
CA GLN A 90 -8.87 -34.12 -3.04
C GLN A 90 -9.62 -33.10 -3.89
N ARG A 91 -10.93 -32.93 -3.61
CA ARG A 91 -11.58 -31.66 -3.92
C ARG A 91 -10.69 -30.58 -3.32
N PRO A 92 -10.23 -29.57 -4.09
CA PRO A 92 -9.45 -28.48 -3.53
C PRO A 92 -10.30 -27.92 -2.40
N ARG A 93 -9.81 -28.01 -1.15
CA ARG A 93 -10.46 -27.31 -0.05
C ARG A 93 -10.50 -25.86 -0.49
N HIS A 94 -11.70 -25.41 -0.78
CA HIS A 94 -12.08 -24.05 -1.12
C HIS A 94 -11.41 -23.15 -0.08
N ARG A 95 -10.23 -22.63 -0.40
CA ARG A 95 -9.48 -21.79 0.54
C ARG A 95 -10.29 -20.51 0.62
N PHE A 96 -11.10 -20.39 1.67
CA PHE A 96 -11.85 -19.18 2.01
C PHE A 96 -10.94 -18.05 2.50
N SER A 97 -9.61 -18.25 2.46
CA SER A 97 -8.64 -17.28 2.91
C SER A 97 -7.43 -17.15 2.00
N ILE A 98 -7.06 -15.91 1.68
CA ILE A 98 -5.80 -15.54 1.01
C ILE A 98 -4.96 -14.81 2.05
N ASN A 99 -3.82 -15.38 2.47
CA ASN A 99 -2.92 -14.77 3.44
C ASN A 99 -3.60 -14.29 4.75
N GLY A 100 -4.65 -14.98 5.20
CA GLY A 100 -5.41 -14.62 6.42
C GLY A 100 -6.56 -13.63 6.20
N HIS A 101 -6.79 -13.15 4.98
CA HIS A 101 -7.96 -12.34 4.61
C HIS A 101 -9.13 -13.21 4.17
N PHE A 102 -10.36 -12.75 4.35
CA PHE A 102 -11.55 -13.45 3.88
C PHE A 102 -11.70 -13.33 2.36
N TYR A 103 -11.86 -14.45 1.67
CA TYR A 103 -12.14 -14.51 0.23
C TYR A 103 -13.29 -15.48 -0.08
N ASN A 104 -14.37 -14.97 -0.66
CA ASN A 104 -15.48 -15.76 -1.13
C ASN A 104 -15.32 -16.02 -2.64
N HIS A 105 -14.92 -17.24 -3.03
CA HIS A 105 -14.70 -17.57 -4.42
C HIS A 105 -15.98 -17.56 -5.28
N LYS A 106 -17.17 -17.57 -4.69
CA LYS A 106 -18.43 -17.59 -5.46
C LYS A 106 -18.83 -16.20 -5.91
N THR A 107 -18.52 -15.21 -5.08
CA THR A 107 -18.87 -13.80 -5.31
C THR A 107 -17.65 -12.94 -5.62
N SER A 108 -16.46 -13.54 -5.59
CA SER A 108 -15.14 -12.91 -5.68
C SER A 108 -14.88 -11.82 -4.64
N VAL A 109 -15.67 -11.80 -3.58
CA VAL A 109 -15.57 -10.79 -2.52
C VAL A 109 -14.34 -11.08 -1.68
N PHE A 110 -13.51 -10.06 -1.53
CA PHE A 110 -12.33 -10.05 -0.69
C PHE A 110 -12.45 -8.96 0.35
N THR A 111 -12.26 -9.33 1.61
CA THR A 111 -12.32 -8.43 2.75
C THR A 111 -10.98 -8.49 3.48
N PRO A 112 -10.04 -7.58 3.16
CA PRO A 112 -8.79 -7.52 3.89
C PRO A 112 -9.05 -7.07 5.32
N ALA A 113 -8.30 -7.62 6.26
CA ALA A 113 -8.39 -7.19 7.65
C ALA A 113 -7.84 -5.76 7.75
N TYR A 114 -8.56 -4.85 8.40
CA TYR A 114 -8.08 -3.49 8.58
C TYR A 114 -6.73 -3.48 9.32
N GLY A 115 -5.77 -2.72 8.81
CA GLY A 115 -4.42 -2.63 9.37
C GLY A 115 -3.53 -3.84 9.10
N SER A 116 -4.03 -4.85 8.37
CA SER A 116 -3.14 -5.89 7.83
C SER A 116 -2.19 -5.32 6.78
N ILE A 117 -1.03 -5.96 6.63
CA ILE A 117 0.08 -5.44 5.83
C ILE A 117 0.22 -6.24 4.54
N THR A 118 0.58 -5.56 3.47
CA THR A 118 1.08 -6.15 2.25
C THR A 118 2.33 -5.43 1.81
N ASN A 119 3.39 -6.18 1.53
CA ASN A 119 4.63 -5.60 1.03
C ASN A 119 4.62 -5.58 -0.50
N VAL A 120 5.06 -4.48 -1.09
CA VAL A 120 5.33 -4.34 -2.53
C VAL A 120 6.79 -3.96 -2.74
N ARG A 121 7.45 -4.54 -3.74
CA ARG A 121 8.82 -4.16 -4.10
C ARG A 121 8.77 -3.04 -5.13
N ILE A 122 9.31 -1.88 -4.77
CA ILE A 122 9.23 -0.63 -5.54
C ILE A 122 10.56 0.12 -5.52
N ASN A 123 10.69 1.15 -6.34
CA ASN A 123 11.83 2.06 -6.34
C ASN A 123 11.40 3.53 -6.11
N SER A 124 12.37 4.44 -5.99
CA SER A 124 12.18 5.86 -5.70
C SER A 124 11.51 6.65 -6.82
N THR A 125 11.51 6.13 -8.06
CA THR A 125 10.96 6.82 -9.24
C THR A 125 9.49 6.48 -9.50
N LEU A 126 8.94 5.48 -8.80
CA LEU A 126 7.52 5.14 -8.90
C LEU A 126 6.63 6.14 -8.17
N SER A 127 5.71 6.74 -8.93
CA SER A 127 4.67 7.63 -8.43
C SER A 127 3.55 6.88 -7.69
N SER A 128 2.76 7.61 -6.91
CA SER A 128 1.64 7.05 -6.14
C SER A 128 0.64 6.25 -7.00
N PRO A 129 0.21 6.68 -8.20
CA PRO A 129 -0.68 5.91 -9.06
C PRO A 129 -0.03 4.61 -9.58
N GLN A 130 1.27 4.63 -9.86
CA GLN A 130 2.01 3.44 -10.31
C GLN A 130 2.11 2.41 -9.19
N VAL A 131 2.46 2.83 -7.96
CA VAL A 131 2.51 1.94 -6.79
C VAL A 131 1.12 1.38 -6.47
N LEU A 132 0.08 2.21 -6.53
CA LEU A 132 -1.31 1.77 -6.39
C LEU A 132 -1.65 0.67 -7.41
N LYS A 133 -1.34 0.91 -8.69
CA LYS A 133 -1.60 -0.06 -9.76
C LYS A 133 -0.86 -1.38 -9.55
N LEU A 134 0.39 -1.34 -9.09
CA LEU A 134 1.15 -2.56 -8.74
C LEU A 134 0.44 -3.37 -7.66
N LEU A 135 -0.05 -2.71 -6.61
CA LEU A 135 -0.79 -3.36 -5.53
C LEU A 135 -2.11 -3.96 -6.05
N LEU A 136 -2.91 -3.20 -6.80
CA LEU A 136 -4.18 -3.68 -7.36
C LEU A 136 -3.97 -4.88 -8.29
N ASN A 137 -2.94 -4.84 -9.13
CA ASN A 137 -2.59 -5.94 -10.04
C ASN A 137 -2.11 -7.19 -9.29
N LYS A 138 -1.35 -7.01 -8.20
CA LYS A 138 -0.86 -8.12 -7.37
C LYS A 138 -2.01 -8.95 -6.80
N PHE A 139 -3.13 -8.30 -6.46
CA PHE A 139 -4.33 -8.98 -5.93
C PHE A 139 -5.41 -9.21 -6.98
N LYS A 140 -5.19 -8.76 -8.22
CA LYS A 140 -6.18 -8.83 -9.32
C LYS A 140 -7.50 -8.14 -8.93
N ILE A 141 -7.42 -6.96 -8.34
CA ILE A 141 -8.61 -6.21 -7.92
C ILE A 141 -9.37 -5.73 -9.16
N GLU A 142 -10.66 -6.04 -9.22
CA GLU A 142 -11.57 -5.67 -10.32
C GLU A 142 -12.08 -4.23 -10.20
N ASN A 143 -12.25 -3.75 -8.97
CA ASN A 143 -12.65 -2.37 -8.68
C ASN A 143 -11.73 -1.36 -9.40
N PRO A 144 -12.28 -0.27 -9.96
CA PRO A 144 -11.49 0.71 -10.68
C PRO A 144 -10.51 1.41 -9.75
N ALA A 145 -9.27 1.61 -10.22
CA ALA A 145 -8.22 2.28 -9.45
C ALA A 145 -8.60 3.71 -9.02
N SER A 146 -9.56 4.34 -9.69
CA SER A 146 -10.09 5.67 -9.34
C SER A 146 -10.77 5.69 -7.98
N GLU A 147 -11.30 4.57 -7.50
CA GLU A 147 -11.93 4.43 -6.17
C GLU A 147 -10.92 4.48 -5.02
N PHE A 148 -9.63 4.24 -5.29
CA PHE A 148 -8.62 4.09 -4.26
C PHE A 148 -7.52 5.15 -4.34
N SER A 149 -6.90 5.43 -3.19
CA SER A 149 -5.68 6.22 -3.13
C SER A 149 -4.78 5.74 -2.00
N LEU A 150 -3.51 6.14 -2.07
CA LEU A 150 -2.56 5.91 -1.00
C LEU A 150 -2.59 7.09 -0.03
N TYR A 151 -2.57 6.81 1.26
CA TYR A 151 -2.57 7.80 2.33
C TYR A 151 -1.38 7.55 3.25
N MET A 152 -0.72 8.62 3.68
CA MET A 152 0.15 8.59 4.84
C MET A 152 -0.71 8.86 6.08
N VAL A 153 -0.74 7.91 7.01
CA VAL A 153 -1.54 7.99 8.24
C VAL A 153 -0.60 8.02 9.42
N HIS A 154 -0.70 9.07 10.23
CA HIS A 154 0.05 9.22 11.47
C HIS A 154 -0.71 8.61 12.64
N THR A 155 0.00 8.22 13.69
CA THR A 155 -0.63 7.73 14.93
C THR A 155 -1.43 8.80 15.68
N SER A 156 -1.20 10.08 15.37
CA SER A 156 -2.07 11.20 15.80
C SER A 156 -3.48 11.13 15.22
N GLY A 157 -3.72 10.30 14.21
CA GLY A 157 -4.96 10.26 13.44
C GLY A 157 -4.94 11.13 12.19
N GLU A 158 -3.91 11.97 12.00
CA GLU A 158 -3.75 12.76 10.78
C GLU A 158 -3.60 11.84 9.56
N LYS A 159 -4.46 12.05 8.55
CA LYS A 159 -4.40 11.35 7.28
C LYS A 159 -4.10 12.33 6.16
N ARG A 160 -3.00 12.10 5.45
CA ARG A 160 -2.62 12.88 4.27
C ARG A 160 -2.66 12.00 3.03
N LYS A 161 -3.51 12.35 2.07
CA LYS A 161 -3.53 11.71 0.75
C LYS A 161 -2.18 11.95 0.04
N LEU A 162 -1.58 10.89 -0.49
CA LEU A 162 -0.43 11.01 -1.38
C LEU A 162 -0.93 11.46 -2.76
N ARG A 163 -0.35 12.55 -3.26
CA ARG A 163 -0.73 13.12 -4.56
C ARG A 163 -0.21 12.24 -5.69
N ASP A 164 -0.77 12.41 -6.88
CA ASP A 164 -0.38 11.62 -8.06
C ASP A 164 1.10 11.82 -8.44
N THR A 165 1.67 12.98 -8.09
CA THR A 165 3.07 13.33 -8.29
C THR A 165 3.99 12.93 -7.13
N ASP A 166 3.44 12.46 -6.01
CA ASP A 166 4.24 12.07 -4.85
C ASP A 166 4.81 10.66 -5.08
N TYR A 167 6.01 10.42 -4.54
CA TYR A 167 6.72 9.14 -4.61
C TYR A 167 6.61 8.42 -3.26
N PRO A 168 5.83 7.33 -3.13
CA PRO A 168 5.55 6.71 -1.84
C PRO A 168 6.80 6.21 -1.10
N LEU A 169 7.79 5.66 -1.82
CA LEU A 169 9.03 5.20 -1.20
C LEU A 169 9.82 6.37 -0.59
N ILE A 170 9.97 7.47 -1.34
CA ILE A 170 10.62 8.69 -0.84
C ILE A 170 9.84 9.26 0.34
N SER A 171 8.51 9.33 0.23
CA SER A 171 7.65 9.81 1.31
C SER A 171 7.84 9.00 2.60
N GLN A 172 7.96 7.67 2.50
CA GLN A 172 8.22 6.81 3.66
C GLN A 172 9.62 7.01 4.23
N ILE A 173 10.65 7.19 3.39
CA ILE A 173 12.01 7.47 3.85
C ILE A 173 12.05 8.78 4.65
N LEU A 174 11.39 9.83 4.15
CA LEU A 174 11.37 11.14 4.79
C LEU A 174 10.58 11.16 6.11
N GLN A 175 9.51 10.37 6.23
CA GLN A 175 8.76 10.23 7.49
C GLN A 175 9.42 9.25 8.48
N GLY A 176 10.32 8.41 7.98
CA GLY A 176 11.03 7.40 8.75
C GLY A 176 10.34 6.01 8.76
N PRO A 177 11.04 4.99 9.26
CA PRO A 177 10.62 3.59 9.21
C PRO A 177 9.65 3.15 10.31
N CYS A 178 9.48 3.95 11.36
CA CYS A 178 8.73 3.55 12.55
C CYS A 178 7.22 3.58 12.31
N GLU A 179 6.60 2.41 12.34
CA GLU A 179 5.15 2.24 12.18
C GLU A 179 4.32 2.90 13.30
N LEU A 180 4.95 3.24 14.44
CA LEU A 180 4.32 4.01 15.53
C LEU A 180 4.30 5.52 15.27
N VAL A 181 4.91 5.98 14.19
CA VAL A 181 4.90 7.39 13.77
C VAL A 181 3.97 7.56 12.57
N SER A 182 4.21 6.78 11.50
CA SER A 182 3.43 6.88 10.28
C SER A 182 3.40 5.56 9.50
N LYS A 183 2.35 5.37 8.72
CA LYS A 183 2.10 4.18 7.90
C LYS A 183 1.49 4.60 6.56
N VAL A 184 1.84 3.90 5.48
CA VAL A 184 1.16 4.04 4.19
C VAL A 184 -0.03 3.10 4.12
N PHE A 185 -1.21 3.64 3.85
CA PHE A 185 -2.46 2.89 3.72
C PHE A 185 -3.02 2.97 2.29
N LEU A 186 -3.64 1.87 1.84
CA LEU A 186 -4.61 1.88 0.75
C LEU A 186 -6.00 2.15 1.32
N MET A 187 -6.68 3.20 0.84
CA MET A 187 -8.02 3.57 1.32
C MET A 187 -8.93 4.00 0.16
N GLU A 188 -10.25 3.93 0.34
CA GLU A 188 -11.21 4.48 -0.61
C GLU A 188 -11.15 6.04 -0.63
N LYS A 189 -11.30 6.66 -1.80
CA LYS A 189 -11.22 8.13 -1.94
C LYS A 189 -12.42 8.88 -1.38
N ASP A 190 -13.57 8.23 -1.34
CA ASP A 190 -14.83 8.73 -0.82
C ASP A 190 -15.00 8.49 0.68
N GLN A 191 -13.96 8.00 1.38
CA GLN A 191 -13.91 8.09 2.83
C GLN A 191 -13.88 9.56 3.23
N VAL A 192 -15.07 10.15 3.40
CA VAL A 192 -15.23 11.37 4.18
C VAL A 192 -14.77 11.02 5.58
N GLU A 193 -13.87 11.82 6.14
CA GLU A 193 -13.49 11.71 7.54
C GLU A 193 -14.73 12.11 8.35
N GLU A 194 -15.60 11.15 8.63
CA GLU A 194 -16.77 11.36 9.46
C GLU A 194 -16.27 11.75 10.85
N ILE A 195 -16.36 13.05 11.16
CA ILE A 195 -16.32 13.50 12.54
C ILE A 195 -17.59 12.95 13.17
N THR A 196 -17.45 12.01 14.11
CA THR A 196 -18.61 11.49 14.84
C THR A 196 -19.31 12.65 15.54
N TYR A 197 -20.64 12.62 15.64
CA TYR A 197 -21.41 13.67 16.32
C TYR A 197 -20.87 13.93 17.74
N ASP A 198 -20.46 12.88 18.43
CA ASP A 198 -19.87 12.94 19.76
C ASP A 198 -18.49 13.59 19.81
N MET A 199 -17.72 13.56 18.72
CA MET A 199 -16.44 14.28 18.61
C MET A 199 -16.65 15.73 18.14
N ALA A 200 -17.63 15.96 17.27
CA ALA A 200 -17.96 17.29 16.74
C ALA A 200 -18.36 18.27 17.86
N GLN A 201 -18.98 17.79 18.94
CA GLN A 201 -19.38 18.62 20.08
C GLN A 201 -18.18 19.29 20.80
N TYR A 202 -16.98 18.71 20.68
CA TYR A 202 -15.76 19.27 21.30
C TYR A 202 -15.09 20.32 20.41
N ILE A 203 -15.48 20.40 19.12
CA ILE A 203 -15.03 21.42 18.19
C ILE A 203 -15.85 22.70 18.46
N LYS A 204 -15.51 23.41 19.53
CA LYS A 204 -16.15 24.68 19.90
C LYS A 204 -15.60 25.84 19.06
N PHE A 205 -16.06 25.95 17.82
CA PHE A 205 -15.93 27.21 17.07
C PHE A 205 -17.20 28.03 17.22
N GLU A 206 -17.06 29.32 17.47
CA GLU A 206 -18.21 30.23 17.43
C GLU A 206 -18.77 30.27 16.00
N MET A 207 -20.10 30.43 15.86
CA MET A 207 -20.76 30.51 14.56
C MET A 207 -20.14 31.55 13.59
N PRO A 208 -19.66 32.72 14.04
CA PRO A 208 -18.94 33.66 13.18
C PRO A 208 -17.63 33.08 12.62
N VAL A 209 -16.90 32.27 13.40
CA VAL A 209 -15.65 31.62 12.98
C VAL A 209 -15.93 30.54 11.95
N LEU A 210 -16.94 29.70 12.17
CA LEU A 210 -17.38 28.69 11.20
C LEU A 210 -17.84 29.34 9.88
N SER A 211 -18.60 30.44 9.96
CA SER A 211 -19.03 31.20 8.80
C SER A 211 -17.85 31.77 8.02
N SER A 212 -16.81 32.23 8.71
CA SER A 212 -15.57 32.72 8.09
C SER A 212 -14.82 31.60 7.35
N PHE A 213 -14.78 30.37 7.90
CA PHE A 213 -14.21 29.22 7.19
C PHE A 213 -14.97 28.90 5.90
N ILE A 214 -16.30 28.84 5.95
CA ILE A 214 -17.13 28.57 4.76
C ILE A 214 -16.93 29.65 3.69
N GLN A 215 -16.85 30.92 4.09
CA GLN A 215 -16.64 32.02 3.16
C GLN A 215 -15.25 31.99 2.49
N LYS A 216 -14.21 31.54 3.22
CA LYS A 216 -12.85 31.41 2.70
C LYS A 216 -12.61 30.16 1.83
N LEU A 217 -13.45 29.14 1.99
CA LEU A 217 -13.36 27.87 1.27
C LEU A 217 -14.27 27.80 0.03
N LYS A 218 -15.09 28.83 -0.21
CA LYS A 218 -15.76 29.08 -1.50
C LYS A 218 -14.81 29.76 -2.47
#